data_AF-A0A9P5JAL0-F1
#
_entry.id   AF-A0A9P5JAL0-F1
#
_cell.length_a   1.000
_cell.length_b   1.000
_cell.length_c   1.000
_cell.angle_alpha   90.00
_cell.angle_beta   90.00
_cell.angle_gamma   90.00
#
_symmetry.space_group_name_H-M   'P 1'
#
loop_
_entity.id
_entity.type
_entity.pdbx_description
1 polymer ?
#
loop_
_entity_poly.entity_id
_entity_poly.type
_entity_poly.pdbx_seq_one_letter_code
_entity_poly.pdbx_strand_id
1 'polypeptide(L)' 'FFADNTGALQRIYKGTPGLDQWCSDGFRSTVHAILDRYPHVRINIEWVPGHHNIAGNEIADTLAKRG' A
#
# COMPACT_ATOMS: atom_id res chain seq x y z
N PHE A 1 7.71 -1.96 2.21
CA PHE A 1 6.46 -2.72 2.00
C PHE A 1 6.33 -2.96 0.50
N PHE A 2 5.83 -4.12 0.09
CA PHE A 2 5.70 -4.47 -1.33
C PHE A 2 4.22 -4.65 -1.68
N ALA A 3 3.81 -4.22 -2.88
CA ALA A 3 2.45 -4.39 -3.39
C ALA A 3 2.47 -4.60 -4.90
N ASP A 4 1.55 -5.42 -5.42
CA ASP A 4 1.36 -5.62 -6.87
C ASP A 4 0.22 -4.80 -7.47
N ASN A 5 -0.65 -4.26 -6.62
CA ASN A 5 -1.78 -3.45 -7.05
C ASN A 5 -1.38 -2.01 -7.37
N THR A 6 -1.08 -1.77 -8.64
CA THR A 6 -0.77 -0.43 -9.18
C THR A 6 -1.87 0.59 -8.87
N GLY A 7 -3.14 0.19 -8.93
CA GLY A 7 -4.27 1.08 -8.64
C GLY A 7 -4.29 1.56 -7.19
N ALA A 8 -4.02 0.66 -6.24
CA ALA A 8 -3.90 0.99 -4.83
C ALA A 8 -2.73 1.95 -4.58
N LEU A 9 -1.56 1.68 -5.16
CA LEU A 9 -0.39 2.56 -5.06
C LEU A 9 -0.66 3.96 -5.62
N GLN A 10 -1.33 4.05 -6.78
CA GLN A 10 -1.72 5.33 -7.36
C GLN A 10 -2.70 6.09 -6.47
N ARG A 11 -3.68 5.41 -5.87
CA ARG A 11 -4.66 6.06 -4.97
C ARG A 11 -4.02 6.60 -3.70
N ILE A 12 -3.19 5.80 -3.01
CA ILE A 12 -2.52 6.27 -1.79
C ILE A 12 -1.54 7.40 -2.08
N TYR A 13 -0.94 7.44 -3.28
CA TYR A 13 -0.02 8.51 -3.67
C TYR A 13 -0.75 9.80 -4.08
N LYS A 14 -1.70 9.71 -5.02
CA LYS A 14 -2.39 10.86 -5.60
C LYS A 14 -3.50 11.43 -4.72
N GLY A 15 -4.19 10.59 -3.95
CA GLY A 15 -5.44 10.95 -3.28
C GLY A 15 -6.53 11.23 -4.31
N THR A 16 -7.36 10.24 -4.62
CA THR A 16 -8.41 10.37 -5.65
C THR A 16 -9.78 10.16 -5.00
N PRO A 17 -10.76 11.06 -5.20
CA PRO A 17 -12.13 10.86 -4.71
C PRO A 17 -12.78 9.60 -5.31
N GLY A 18 -13.56 8.88 -4.51
CA GLY A 18 -14.31 7.72 -5.00
C GLY A 18 -14.75 6.75 -3.91
N LEU A 19 -15.29 5.61 -4.35
CA LEU A 19 -15.62 4.49 -3.45
C LEU A 19 -14.35 4.02 -2.71
N ASP A 20 -14.52 3.77 -1.41
CA ASP A 20 -13.45 3.36 -0.48
C ASP A 20 -12.29 4.35 -0.34
N GLN A 21 -12.51 5.64 -0.61
CA GLN A 21 -11.53 6.70 -0.38
C GLN A 21 -11.03 6.72 1.08
N TRP A 22 -11.90 6.38 2.04
CA TRP A 22 -11.57 6.32 3.45
C TRP A 22 -10.39 5.38 3.76
N CYS A 23 -10.20 4.31 2.97
CA CYS A 23 -9.04 3.41 3.11
C CYS A 23 -7.73 4.14 2.77
N SER A 24 -7.69 4.83 1.62
CA SER A 24 -6.50 5.59 1.21
C SER A 24 -6.24 6.78 2.13
N ASP A 25 -7.29 7.45 2.59
CA ASP A 25 -7.16 8.57 3.51
C ASP A 25 -6.61 8.12 4.87
N GLY A 26 -7.17 7.03 5.43
CA GLY A 26 -6.67 6.44 6.68
C GLY A 26 -5.21 6.01 6.60
N PHE A 27 -4.80 5.39 5.49
CA PHE A 27 -3.40 5.04 5.25
C PHE A 27 -2.51 6.30 5.22
N ARG A 28 -2.89 7.32 4.44
CA ARG A 28 -2.14 8.58 4.31
C ARG A 28 -2.02 9.30 5.64
N SER A 29 -3.12 9.46 6.38
CA SER A 29 -3.12 10.10 7.70
C SER A 29 -2.18 9.39 8.67
N THR A 30 -2.16 8.06 8.66
CA THR A 30 -1.25 7.28 9.49
C THR A 30 0.21 7.48 9.09
N VAL A 31 0.52 7.42 7.79
CA VAL A 31 1.87 7.67 7.27
C VAL A 31 2.35 9.08 7.64
N HIS A 32 1.51 10.10 7.44
CA HIS A 32 1.85 11.47 7.80
C HIS A 32 2.11 11.61 9.30
N ALA A 33 1.25 11.04 10.16
CA ALA A 33 1.47 11.07 11.61
C ALA A 33 2.81 10.45 12.04
N ILE A 34 3.24 9.36 11.39
CA ILE A 34 4.54 8.73 11.66
C ILE A 34 5.69 9.65 11.22
N LEU A 35 5.61 10.20 10.01
CA LEU A 35 6.66 11.06 9.46
C LEU A 35 6.79 12.39 10.22
N ASP A 36 5.67 12.96 10.66
CA ASP A 36 5.64 14.18 11.49
C ASP A 36 6.23 13.93 12.88
N ARG A 37 5.99 12.74 13.45
CA ARG A 37 6.50 12.37 14.77
C ARG A 37 7.99 12.01 14.75
N TYR A 38 8.47 11.42 13.66
CA TYR A 38 9.83 10.88 13.55
C TYR A 38 10.52 11.37 12.26
N PRO A 39 11.16 12.56 12.27
CA PRO A 39 11.66 13.22 11.06
C PRO A 39 12.81 12.48 10.35
N HIS A 40 13.42 11.48 11.00
CA HIS A 40 14.49 10.65 10.41
C HIS A 40 13.99 9.30 9.88
N VAL A 41 12.72 8.96 10.08
CA VAL A 41 12.13 7.73 9.57
C VAL A 41 11.83 7.89 8.08
N ARG A 42 12.14 6.83 7.32
CA ARG A 42 11.76 6.70 5.92
C ARG A 42 10.83 5.51 5.76
N ILE A 43 9.75 5.71 5.01
CA ILE A 43 8.78 4.66 4.69
C ILE A 43 8.89 4.37 3.19
N ASN A 44 9.30 3.15 2.85
CA ASN A 44 9.42 2.71 1.46
C ASN A 44 8.26 1.80 1.10
N ILE A 45 7.57 2.14 0.01
CA ILE A 45 6.50 1.36 -0.60
C ILE A 45 6.92 1.09 -2.04
N GLU A 46 7.07 -0.19 -2.37
CA GLU A 46 7.65 -0.64 -3.64
C GLU A 46 6.65 -1.51 -4.38
N TRP A 47 6.58 -1.32 -5.70
CA TRP A 47 5.75 -2.16 -6.55
C TRP A 47 6.49 -3.44 -6.95
N VAL A 48 5.79 -4.57 -6.96
CA VAL A 48 6.29 -5.85 -7.47
C VAL A 48 5.29 -6.45 -8.46
N PRO A 49 5.74 -7.16 -9.50
CA PRO A 49 4.81 -7.81 -10.42
C PRO A 49 4.09 -8.98 -9.74
N GLY A 50 2.75 -9.02 -9.86
CA GLY A 50 1.93 -10.14 -9.38
C GLY A 50 1.96 -11.33 -10.34
N HIS A 51 1.77 -12.55 -9.84
CA HIS A 51 1.80 -13.80 -10.62
C HIS A 51 3.12 -14.09 -11.33
N HIS A 52 4.23 -13.66 -10.73
CA HIS A 52 5.59 -13.84 -11.27
C HIS A 52 6.45 -14.77 -10.39
N ASN A 53 5.81 -15.62 -9.57
CA ASN A 53 6.49 -16.54 -8.65
C ASN A 53 7.38 -15.85 -7.61
N ILE A 54 7.06 -14.60 -7.27
CA ILE A 54 7.70 -13.92 -6.14
C ILE A 54 7.08 -14.49 -4.87
N ALA A 55 7.79 -15.40 -4.21
CA ALA A 55 7.25 -16.21 -3.12
C ALA A 55 6.47 -15.40 -2.07
N GLY A 56 6.98 -14.24 -1.64
CA GLY A 56 6.29 -13.37 -0.68
C GLY A 56 4.97 -12.79 -1.21
N ASN A 57 4.93 -12.39 -2.49
CA ASN A 57 3.73 -11.83 -3.12
C ASN A 57 2.67 -12.92 -3.35
N GLU A 58 3.08 -14.12 -3.81
CA GLU A 58 2.14 -15.24 -4.03
C GLU A 58 1.48 -15.71 -2.73
N ILE A 59 2.22 -15.71 -1.62
CA ILE A 59 1.68 -15.99 -0.29
C ILE A 59 0.66 -14.91 0.09
N ALA A 60 1.00 -13.63 -0.09
CA ALA A 60 0.10 -12.52 0.22
C ALA A 60 -1.20 -12.58 -0.60
N ASP A 61 -1.12 -12.85 -1.90
CA ASP A 61 -2.26 -12.98 -2.80
C ASP A 61 -3.15 -14.19 -2.43
N THR A 62 -2.54 -15.33 -2.07
CA THR A 62 -3.26 -16.51 -1.60
C THR A 62 -4.02 -16.23 -0.30
N LEU A 63 -3.43 -15.49 0.63
CA LEU A 63 -4.08 -15.11 1.88
C LEU A 63 -5.21 -14.10 1.66
N ALA A 64 -5.00 -13.12 0.77
CA ALA A 64 -6.00 -12.11 0.45
C ALA A 64 -7.27 -12.71 -0.17
N LYS A 65 -7.15 -13.75 -1.01
CA LYS A 65 -8.28 -14.48 -1.63
C LYS A 65 -9.08 -15.35 -0.67
N ARG A 66 -8.59 -15.59 0.55
CA ARG A 66 -9.26 -16.42 1.56
C ARG A 66 -10.16 -15.61 2.51
N GLY A 67 -10.07 -14.27 2.47
CA GLY A 67 -10.97 -13.36 3.15
C GLY A 67 -12.14 -12.97 2.26
#